data_AF-A0A6L5Y682-F1
#
_entry.id   AF-A0A6L5Y682-F1
#
_cell.length_a   1.000
_cell.length_b   1.000
_cell.length_c   1.000
_cell.angle_alpha   90.00
_cell.angle_beta   90.00
_cell.angle_gamma   90.00
#
_symmetry.space_group_name_H-M   'P 1'
#
loop_
_entity.id
_entity.type
_entity.pdbx_description
1 polymer ?
#
loop_
_entity_poly.entity_id
_entity_poly.type
_entity_poly.pdbx_seq_one_letter_code
_entity_poly.pdbx_strand_id
1 'polypeptide(L)'
;MNGYIERTYRKGMFRSYQKEILSRELCDIFMPVNFIERDTEETAIYRVAGYVPLAAAGPLSEEQALTLVSSLIEGMIRAEQHCIFIGEYRICEEVMGVCPDSMNAALLYQPWRYDNREELLRELQRIMEGMERRAAGRGNSCLHRAVEIVAAGRSGLDIIGHRIEMLRQKSAEHPSDTENDCRSAADGNGERRALSGHRE
;
A
#
# COMPACT_ATOMS: atom_id res chain seq x y z
N MET A 1 19.66 14.04 1.16
CA MET A 1 18.90 13.58 2.34
C MET A 1 19.90 12.92 3.28
N ASN A 2 19.89 13.21 4.58
CA ASN A 2 20.69 12.43 5.53
C ASN A 2 20.23 10.96 5.44
N GLY A 3 21.16 10.01 5.34
CA GLY A 3 20.86 8.59 5.19
C GLY A 3 20.20 7.94 6.41
N TYR A 4 19.82 8.75 7.41
CA TYR A 4 19.27 8.32 8.68
C TYR A 4 18.14 9.23 9.15
N ILE A 5 17.17 8.63 9.85
CA ILE A 5 16.12 9.34 10.59
C ILE A 5 16.19 8.90 12.04
N GLU A 6 16.16 9.87 12.95
CA GLU A 6 16.12 9.62 14.38
C GLU A 6 14.71 9.85 14.92
N ARG A 7 14.25 8.95 15.79
CA ARG A 7 12.98 9.06 16.51
C ARG A 7 13.22 8.72 17.98
N THR A 8 12.80 9.62 18.86
CA THR A 8 12.90 9.42 20.30
C THR A 8 11.54 9.00 20.85
N TYR A 9 11.56 7.97 21.70
CA TYR A 9 10.39 7.38 22.34
C TYR A 9 10.61 7.33 23.86
N ARG A 10 9.51 7.19 24.60
CA ARG A 10 9.60 6.87 26.03
C ARG A 10 10.19 5.48 26.19
N LYS A 11 11.02 5.31 27.22
CA LYS A 11 11.59 4.01 27.54
C LYS A 11 10.51 2.94 27.79
N GLY A 12 10.73 1.74 27.28
CA GLY A 12 9.83 0.61 27.43
C GLY A 12 8.71 0.56 26.39
N MET A 13 8.70 1.47 25.40
CA MET A 13 7.80 1.38 24.26
C MET A 13 8.12 0.21 23.33
N PHE A 14 9.39 -0.22 23.28
CA PHE A 14 9.82 -1.39 22.53
C PHE A 14 10.11 -2.54 23.48
N ARG A 15 9.59 -3.72 23.15
CA ARG A 15 9.96 -4.95 23.87
C ARG A 15 11.37 -5.37 23.46
N SER A 16 12.12 -6.00 24.37
CA SER A 16 13.51 -6.39 24.10
C SER A 16 13.66 -7.28 22.85
N TYR A 17 12.73 -8.22 22.65
CA TYR A 17 12.74 -9.08 21.47
C TYR A 17 12.49 -8.30 20.16
N GLN A 18 11.64 -7.27 20.18
CA GLN A 18 11.38 -6.42 19.01
C GLN A 18 12.66 -5.69 18.61
N LYS A 19 13.38 -5.12 19.58
CA LYS A 19 14.67 -4.47 19.34
C LYS A 19 15.68 -5.43 18.72
N GLU A 20 15.76 -6.66 19.20
CA GLU A 20 16.66 -7.68 18.64
C GLU A 20 16.31 -8.02 17.19
N ILE A 21 15.04 -8.31 16.89
CA ILE A 21 14.59 -8.66 15.53
C ILE A 21 14.88 -7.52 14.56
N LEU A 22 14.54 -6.29 14.96
CA LEU A 22 14.67 -5.09 14.14
C LEU A 22 16.14 -4.71 13.91
N SER A 23 16.99 -4.76 14.94
CA SER A 23 18.42 -4.43 14.81
C SER A 23 19.25 -5.50 14.11
N ARG A 24 18.78 -6.74 14.08
CA ARG A 24 19.41 -7.83 13.33
C ARG A 24 18.84 -7.98 11.91
N GLU A 25 17.95 -7.08 11.51
CA GLU A 25 17.35 -7.06 10.16
C GLU A 25 16.67 -8.39 9.80
N LEU A 26 16.07 -9.05 10.81
CA LEU A 26 15.44 -10.37 10.61
C LEU A 26 14.06 -10.29 9.95
N CYS A 27 13.51 -9.08 9.80
CA CYS A 27 12.21 -8.85 9.18
C CYS A 27 12.33 -7.72 8.15
N ASP A 28 12.24 -8.09 6.88
CA ASP A 28 12.61 -7.28 5.71
C ASP A 28 11.62 -6.15 5.38
N ILE A 29 10.42 -6.18 5.95
CA ILE A 29 9.46 -5.09 5.84
C ILE A 29 9.88 -3.85 6.64
N PHE A 30 10.77 -3.98 7.62
CA PHE A 30 11.22 -2.85 8.44
C PHE A 30 12.57 -2.33 7.96
N MET A 31 12.69 -1.00 7.92
CA MET A 31 13.97 -0.35 7.64
C MET A 31 14.97 -0.68 8.77
N PRO A 32 16.26 -0.92 8.46
CA PRO A 32 17.27 -1.23 9.47
C PRO A 32 17.33 -0.15 10.55
N VAL A 33 17.38 -0.57 11.81
CA VAL A 33 17.31 0.35 12.96
C VAL A 33 18.23 -0.06 14.09
N ASN A 34 18.91 0.93 14.66
CA ASN A 34 19.66 0.77 15.92
C ASN A 34 18.95 1.52 17.03
N PHE A 35 18.99 0.97 18.25
CA PHE A 35 18.42 1.58 19.44
C PHE A 35 19.51 2.08 20.37
N ILE A 36 19.36 3.32 20.85
CA ILE A 36 20.17 3.89 21.92
C ILE A 36 19.27 4.08 23.13
N GLU A 37 19.58 3.38 24.22
CA GLU A 37 18.83 3.49 25.46
C GLU A 37 19.43 4.56 26.37
N ARG A 38 18.55 5.39 26.96
CA ARG A 38 18.87 6.36 28.00
C ARG A 38 18.02 6.08 29.24
N ASP A 39 18.14 6.91 30.26
CA ASP A 39 17.47 6.68 31.54
C ASP A 39 15.94 6.70 31.39
N THR A 40 15.39 7.66 30.65
CA THR A 40 13.94 7.87 30.47
C THR A 40 13.43 7.66 29.04
N GLU A 41 14.34 7.53 28.09
CA GLU A 41 14.04 7.55 26.66
C GLU A 41 14.83 6.49 25.91
N GLU A 42 14.30 6.09 24.75
CA GLU A 42 14.97 5.24 23.78
C GLU A 42 14.94 5.95 22.41
N THR A 43 16.10 6.09 21.78
CA THR A 43 16.22 6.68 20.44
C THR A 43 16.42 5.58 19.41
N ALA A 44 15.51 5.50 18.45
CA ALA A 44 15.63 4.64 17.28
C ALA A 44 16.26 5.43 16.13
N ILE A 45 17.35 4.89 15.57
CA ILE A 45 18.09 5.47 14.45
C ILE A 45 17.89 4.56 13.24
N TYR A 46 17.00 4.96 12.35
CA TYR A 46 16.67 4.23 11.13
C TYR A 46 17.64 4.59 10.02
N ARG A 47 18.16 3.59 9.31
CA ARG A 47 18.87 3.79 8.04
C ARG A 47 17.83 3.88 6.93
N VAL A 48 17.72 5.05 6.32
CA VAL A 48 16.76 5.34 5.24
C VAL A 48 17.42 5.53 3.88
N ALA A 49 18.76 5.48 3.82
CA ALA A 49 19.47 5.48 2.55
C ALA A 49 19.01 4.30 1.67
N GLY A 50 18.66 4.59 0.41
CA GLY A 50 18.11 3.60 -0.52
C GLY A 50 16.58 3.53 -0.56
N TYR A 51 15.89 4.26 0.33
CA TYR A 51 14.43 4.34 0.33
C TYR A 51 13.95 5.76 0.02
N VAL A 52 12.86 5.86 -0.74
CA VAL A 52 12.14 7.10 -0.99
C VAL A 52 10.88 7.10 -0.12
N PRO A 53 10.65 8.10 0.74
CA PRO A 53 9.40 8.19 1.49
C PRO A 53 8.20 8.15 0.55
N LEU A 54 7.16 7.39 0.88
CA LEU A 54 6.00 7.25 -0.01
C LEU A 54 5.41 8.62 -0.35
N ALA A 55 5.24 9.52 0.61
CA ALA A 55 4.75 10.88 0.38
C ALA A 55 5.58 11.72 -0.62
N ALA A 56 6.87 11.38 -0.79
CA ALA A 56 7.79 12.03 -1.72
C ALA A 56 7.97 11.24 -3.03
N ALA A 57 7.40 10.04 -3.13
CA ALA A 57 7.38 9.29 -4.37
C ALA A 57 6.55 10.06 -5.41
N GLY A 58 7.10 10.18 -6.62
CA GLY A 58 6.42 10.80 -7.75
C GLY A 58 5.18 10.00 -8.20
N PRO A 59 4.62 10.33 -9.37
CA PRO A 59 3.54 9.54 -9.95
C PRO A 59 3.92 8.06 -10.04
N LEU A 60 3.03 7.19 -9.58
CA LEU A 60 3.19 5.74 -9.67
C LEU A 60 2.31 5.23 -10.81
N SER A 61 2.81 4.31 -11.62
CA SER A 61 1.93 3.51 -12.47
C SER A 61 1.03 2.62 -11.60
N GLU A 62 -0.07 2.14 -12.18
CA GLU A 62 -0.95 1.21 -11.50
C GLU A 62 -0.20 -0.06 -11.04
N GLU A 63 0.61 -0.64 -11.92
CA GLU A 63 1.41 -1.83 -11.61
C GLU A 63 2.35 -1.58 -10.42
N GLN A 64 3.02 -0.42 -10.38
CA GLN A 64 3.88 -0.03 -9.28
C GLN A 64 3.11 0.13 -7.96
N ALA A 65 1.93 0.74 -7.99
CA ALA A 65 1.09 0.88 -6.81
C ALA A 65 0.61 -0.48 -6.29
N LEU A 66 0.15 -1.37 -7.18
CA LEU A 66 -0.28 -2.72 -6.81
C LEU A 66 0.89 -3.56 -6.28
N THR A 67 2.06 -3.48 -6.91
CA THR A 67 3.30 -4.13 -6.43
C THR A 67 3.65 -3.68 -5.02
N LEU A 68 3.58 -2.37 -4.76
CA LEU A 68 3.92 -1.80 -3.47
C LEU A 68 2.93 -2.24 -2.37
N VAL A 69 1.63 -2.31 -2.68
CA VAL A 69 0.60 -2.78 -1.74
C VAL A 69 0.73 -4.29 -1.48
N SER A 70 0.95 -5.11 -2.52
CA SER A 70 1.23 -6.53 -2.36
C SER A 70 2.44 -6.75 -1.46
N SER A 71 3.56 -6.05 -1.73
CA SER A 71 4.78 -6.12 -0.94
C SER A 71 4.56 -5.73 0.52
N LEU A 72 3.76 -4.69 0.78
CA LEU A 72 3.39 -4.29 2.14
C LEU A 72 2.64 -5.41 2.87
N ILE A 73 1.60 -5.97 2.27
CA ILE A 73 0.77 -7.01 2.90
C ILE A 73 1.58 -8.29 3.14
N GLU A 74 2.38 -8.72 2.17
CA GLU A 74 3.27 -9.86 2.34
C GLU A 74 4.29 -9.64 3.45
N GLY A 75 4.89 -8.45 3.51
CA GLY A 75 5.83 -8.06 4.56
C GLY A 75 5.17 -8.07 5.95
N MET A 76 3.92 -7.60 6.05
CA MET A 76 3.13 -7.66 7.29
C MET A 76 2.91 -9.11 7.73
N ILE A 77 2.57 -10.02 6.81
CA ILE A 77 2.39 -11.45 7.11
C ILE A 77 3.71 -12.09 7.55
N ARG A 78 4.83 -11.77 6.87
CA ARG A 78 6.17 -12.23 7.27
C ARG A 78 6.56 -11.70 8.65
N ALA A 79 6.21 -10.47 9.01
CA ALA A 79 6.47 -9.93 10.34
C ALA A 79 5.86 -10.78 11.46
N GLU A 80 4.65 -11.32 11.27
CA GLU A 80 4.04 -12.22 12.25
C GLU A 80 4.83 -13.52 12.44
N GLN A 81 5.45 -14.04 11.37
CA GLN A 81 6.31 -15.22 11.42
C GLN A 81 7.56 -14.96 12.28
N HIS A 82 7.96 -13.70 12.42
CA HIS A 82 9.04 -13.24 13.29
C HIS A 82 8.54 -12.69 14.64
N CYS A 83 7.29 -12.96 15.04
CA CYS A 83 6.68 -12.49 16.29
C CYS A 83 6.53 -10.95 16.39
N ILE A 84 6.57 -10.23 15.27
CA ILE A 84 6.14 -8.84 15.19
C ILE A 84 4.70 -8.81 14.68
N PHE A 85 3.74 -8.73 15.62
CA PHE A 85 2.33 -8.95 15.30
C PHE A 85 1.70 -7.76 14.59
N ILE A 86 0.86 -8.05 13.60
CA ILE A 86 0.07 -7.03 12.93
C ILE A 86 -0.86 -6.41 13.97
N GLY A 87 -0.84 -5.09 14.06
CA GLY A 87 -1.58 -4.35 15.08
C GLY A 87 -0.71 -3.74 16.18
N GLU A 88 0.54 -4.17 16.33
CA GLU A 88 1.51 -3.64 17.33
C GLU A 88 2.43 -2.54 16.77
N TYR A 89 2.29 -2.20 15.49
CA TYR A 89 3.07 -1.16 14.82
C TYR A 89 2.21 -0.37 13.85
N ARG A 90 2.60 0.88 13.61
CA ARG A 90 1.85 1.81 12.76
C ARG A 90 2.05 1.48 11.28
N ILE A 91 0.97 1.57 10.53
CA ILE A 91 0.96 1.50 9.08
C ILE A 91 0.25 2.76 8.58
N CYS A 92 1.00 3.66 7.96
CA CYS A 92 0.50 4.89 7.35
C CYS A 92 1.56 5.44 6.40
N GLU A 93 1.20 6.42 5.58
CA GLU A 93 2.11 6.99 4.58
C GLU A 93 3.35 7.65 5.21
N GLU A 94 3.25 8.23 6.41
CA GLU A 94 4.35 8.94 7.07
C GLU A 94 5.48 8.02 7.56
N VAL A 95 5.20 6.73 7.77
CA VAL A 95 6.20 5.74 8.19
C VAL A 95 6.63 4.82 7.05
N MET A 96 6.07 5.00 5.86
CA MET A 96 6.29 4.12 4.72
C MET A 96 7.30 4.73 3.74
N GLY A 97 8.23 3.92 3.30
CA GLY A 97 9.13 4.18 2.19
C GLY A 97 9.01 3.12 1.10
N VAL A 98 9.61 3.43 -0.03
CA VAL A 98 9.64 2.61 -1.24
C VAL A 98 11.09 2.38 -1.61
N CYS A 99 11.48 1.13 -1.85
CA CYS A 99 12.76 0.82 -2.49
C CYS A 99 12.62 1.08 -4.00
N PRO A 100 13.36 2.03 -4.60
CA PRO A 100 13.18 2.39 -6.02
C PRO A 100 13.49 1.24 -6.99
N ASP A 101 14.43 0.36 -6.62
CA ASP A 101 14.90 -0.71 -7.50
C ASP A 101 13.93 -1.90 -7.56
N SER A 102 13.28 -2.23 -6.44
CA SER A 102 12.38 -3.39 -6.33
C SER A 102 10.90 -3.03 -6.21
N MET A 103 10.58 -1.75 -6.00
CA MET A 103 9.24 -1.29 -5.64
C MET A 103 8.67 -1.90 -4.35
N ASN A 104 9.52 -2.49 -3.51
CA ASN A 104 9.09 -3.05 -2.24
C ASN A 104 8.78 -1.95 -1.22
N ALA A 105 7.78 -2.20 -0.39
CA ALA A 105 7.47 -1.39 0.76
C ALA A 105 8.52 -1.59 1.85
N ALA A 106 8.83 -0.52 2.59
CA ALA A 106 9.59 -0.59 3.82
C ALA A 106 8.98 0.35 4.86
N LEU A 107 8.96 -0.05 6.13
CA LEU A 107 8.35 0.69 7.23
C LEU A 107 9.40 1.13 8.24
N LEU A 108 9.27 2.35 8.73
CA LEU A 108 9.83 2.74 10.02
C LEU A 108 8.99 2.06 11.11
N TYR A 109 9.59 1.18 11.90
CA TYR A 109 8.85 0.51 12.98
C TYR A 109 8.42 1.53 14.05
N GLN A 110 7.14 1.84 14.12
CA GLN A 110 6.60 2.71 15.15
C GLN A 110 5.62 1.94 16.01
N PRO A 111 5.87 1.72 17.32
CA PRO A 111 4.94 1.06 18.20
C PRO A 111 3.56 1.74 18.13
N TRP A 112 2.53 0.94 17.93
CA TRP A 112 1.15 1.41 17.80
C TRP A 112 0.21 0.33 18.31
N ARG A 113 -1.04 0.71 18.58
CA ARG A 113 -2.09 -0.24 18.89
C ARG A 113 -3.36 0.19 18.18
N TYR A 114 -3.82 -0.66 17.27
CA TYR A 114 -5.13 -0.50 16.67
C TYR A 114 -6.19 -1.06 17.62
N ASP A 115 -7.30 -0.36 17.76
CA ASP A 115 -8.40 -0.79 18.64
C ASP A 115 -9.11 -2.02 18.07
N ASN A 116 -9.13 -2.11 16.74
CA ASN A 116 -9.73 -3.20 16.01
C ASN A 116 -9.14 -3.31 14.60
N ARG A 117 -9.50 -4.40 13.94
CA ARG A 117 -9.08 -4.72 12.58
C ARG A 117 -9.58 -3.71 11.53
N GLU A 118 -10.75 -3.12 11.73
CA GLU A 118 -11.30 -2.14 10.78
C GLU A 118 -10.47 -0.86 10.73
N GLU A 119 -9.84 -0.46 11.84
CA GLU A 119 -8.92 0.67 11.87
C GLU A 119 -7.66 0.40 11.04
N LEU A 120 -7.07 -0.79 11.19
CA LEU A 120 -5.92 -1.22 10.36
C LEU A 120 -6.28 -1.22 8.87
N LEU A 121 -7.42 -1.81 8.50
CA LEU A 121 -7.87 -1.87 7.11
C LEU A 121 -8.15 -0.48 6.55
N ARG A 122 -8.66 0.45 7.37
CA ARG A 122 -8.82 1.86 6.98
C ARG A 122 -7.50 2.55 6.70
N GLU A 123 -6.44 2.26 7.44
CA GLU A 123 -5.11 2.81 7.10
C GLU A 123 -4.57 2.26 5.78
N LEU A 124 -4.70 0.94 5.55
CA LEU A 124 -4.35 0.35 4.25
C LEU A 124 -5.15 0.99 3.11
N GLN A 125 -6.45 1.18 3.31
CA GLN A 125 -7.31 1.85 2.34
C GLN A 125 -6.82 3.27 2.05
N ARG A 126 -6.51 4.07 3.08
CA ARG A 126 -6.01 5.45 2.91
C ARG A 126 -4.69 5.51 2.14
N ILE A 127 -3.79 4.56 2.41
CA ILE A 127 -2.52 4.42 1.68
C ILE A 127 -2.81 4.20 0.19
N MET A 128 -3.70 3.25 -0.13
CA MET A 128 -4.06 2.90 -1.50
C MET A 128 -4.77 4.03 -2.24
N GLU A 129 -5.72 4.71 -1.59
CA GLU A 129 -6.36 5.92 -2.13
C GLU A 129 -5.35 7.04 -2.36
N GLY A 130 -4.34 7.16 -1.48
CA GLY A 130 -3.22 8.07 -1.65
C GLY A 130 -2.37 7.76 -2.88
N MET A 131 -2.16 6.47 -3.18
CA MET A 131 -1.49 6.04 -4.42
C MET A 131 -2.37 6.27 -5.64
N GLU A 132 -3.68 5.99 -5.56
CA GLU A 132 -4.64 6.20 -6.65
C GLU A 132 -4.70 7.67 -7.08
N ARG A 133 -4.70 8.60 -6.13
CA ARG A 133 -4.65 10.04 -6.43
C ARG A 133 -3.37 10.47 -7.17
N ARG A 134 -2.29 9.71 -7.05
CA ARG A 134 -1.00 9.95 -7.72
C ARG A 134 -0.82 9.12 -8.98
N ALA A 135 -1.70 8.15 -9.22
CA ALA A 135 -1.63 7.31 -10.40
C ALA A 135 -2.12 8.10 -11.63
N ALA A 136 -1.35 8.00 -12.71
CA ALA A 136 -1.71 8.60 -13.99
C ALA A 136 -2.75 7.72 -14.71
N GLY A 137 -3.99 7.70 -14.23
CA GLY A 137 -5.08 6.93 -14.87
C GLY A 137 -6.44 7.21 -14.23
N ARG A 138 -7.45 7.57 -15.03
CA ARG A 138 -8.82 7.82 -14.56
C ARG A 138 -9.73 6.63 -14.85
N GLY A 139 -10.35 6.08 -13.79
CA GLY A 139 -11.55 5.23 -13.86
C GLY A 139 -11.30 3.78 -14.28
N ASN A 140 -11.80 2.83 -13.48
CA ASN A 140 -11.67 1.37 -13.67
C ASN A 140 -10.25 0.80 -13.61
N SER A 141 -9.43 1.34 -12.72
CA SER A 141 -8.13 0.78 -12.39
C SER A 141 -8.28 -0.48 -11.51
N CYS A 142 -7.48 -1.51 -11.76
CA CYS A 142 -7.21 -2.60 -10.81
C CYS A 142 -6.85 -2.06 -9.41
N LEU A 143 -6.21 -0.90 -9.30
CA LEU A 143 -5.97 -0.22 -8.02
C LEU A 143 -7.28 0.19 -7.31
N HIS A 144 -8.26 0.73 -8.03
CA HIS A 144 -9.58 1.05 -7.48
C HIS A 144 -10.27 -0.21 -6.92
N ARG A 145 -10.23 -1.31 -7.68
CA ARG A 145 -10.75 -2.61 -7.22
C ARG A 145 -10.03 -3.12 -5.97
N ALA A 146 -8.71 -2.90 -5.88
CA ALA A 146 -7.94 -3.27 -4.72
C ALA A 146 -8.40 -2.48 -3.47
N VAL A 147 -8.71 -1.19 -3.61
CA VAL A 147 -9.31 -0.35 -2.56
C VAL A 147 -10.65 -0.95 -2.10
N GLU A 148 -11.54 -1.31 -3.03
CA GLU A 148 -12.83 -1.93 -2.71
C GLU A 148 -12.70 -3.26 -1.96
N ILE A 149 -11.70 -4.08 -2.31
CA ILE A 149 -11.42 -5.36 -1.64
C ILE A 149 -11.05 -5.13 -0.17
N VAL A 150 -10.20 -4.16 0.12
CA VAL A 150 -9.79 -3.80 1.48
C VAL A 150 -10.98 -3.21 2.25
N ALA A 151 -11.71 -2.28 1.63
CA ALA A 151 -12.86 -1.60 2.22
C ALA A 151 -14.00 -2.57 2.59
N ALA A 152 -14.20 -3.63 1.80
CA ALA A 152 -15.19 -4.66 2.13
C ALA A 152 -14.90 -5.35 3.47
N GLY A 153 -13.62 -5.47 3.87
CA GLY A 153 -13.18 -5.96 5.17
C GLY A 153 -13.57 -7.40 5.54
N ARG A 154 -14.14 -8.17 4.60
CA ARG A 154 -14.76 -9.48 4.88
C ARG A 154 -13.78 -10.65 4.96
N SER A 155 -12.52 -10.45 4.62
CA SER A 155 -11.54 -11.54 4.41
C SER A 155 -10.23 -11.21 5.10
N GLY A 156 -9.51 -12.21 5.63
CA GLY A 156 -8.18 -12.05 6.24
C GLY A 156 -7.15 -11.37 5.33
N LEU A 157 -6.05 -10.87 5.91
CA LEU A 157 -5.00 -10.17 5.14
C LEU A 157 -4.32 -11.08 4.11
N ASP A 158 -4.22 -12.38 4.39
CA ASP A 158 -3.79 -13.42 3.46
C ASP A 158 -4.66 -13.46 2.19
N ILE A 159 -5.98 -13.48 2.36
CA ILE A 159 -6.94 -13.50 1.25
C ILE A 159 -6.93 -12.16 0.52
N ILE A 160 -6.86 -11.05 1.24
CA ILE A 160 -6.74 -9.71 0.65
C ILE A 160 -5.48 -9.63 -0.21
N GLY A 161 -4.33 -10.02 0.34
CA GLY A 161 -3.04 -10.04 -0.36
C GLY A 161 -3.10 -10.88 -1.64
N HIS A 162 -3.62 -12.10 -1.55
CA HIS A 162 -3.78 -12.96 -2.73
C HIS A 162 -4.66 -12.32 -3.83
N ARG A 163 -5.77 -11.66 -3.46
CA ARG A 163 -6.66 -11.00 -4.44
C ARG A 163 -6.02 -9.79 -5.09
N ILE A 164 -5.22 -9.02 -4.35
CA ILE A 164 -4.47 -7.88 -4.89
C ILE A 164 -3.37 -8.37 -5.84
N GLU A 165 -2.69 -9.47 -5.49
CA GLU A 165 -1.70 -10.09 -6.37
C GLU A 165 -2.31 -10.58 -7.69
N MET A 166 -3.50 -11.19 -7.65
CA MET A 166 -4.24 -11.53 -8.87
C MET A 166 -4.60 -10.31 -9.73
N LEU A 167 -4.89 -9.15 -9.11
CA LEU A 167 -5.16 -7.91 -9.85
C LEU A 167 -3.87 -7.37 -10.49
N ARG A 168 -2.74 -7.45 -9.79
CA ARG A 168 -1.42 -7.08 -10.32
C ARG A 168 -1.07 -7.88 -11.57
N GLN A 169 -1.23 -9.20 -11.52
CA GLN A 169 -0.95 -10.08 -12.66
C GLN A 169 -1.82 -9.73 -13.88
N LYS A 170 -3.11 -9.44 -13.67
CA LYS A 170 -4.03 -9.00 -14.74
C LYS A 170 -3.63 -7.66 -15.35
N SER A 171 -3.21 -6.70 -14.53
CA SER A 171 -2.75 -5.38 -14.99
C SER A 171 -1.47 -5.51 -15.84
N ALA A 172 -0.56 -6.44 -15.48
CA ALA A 172 0.65 -6.72 -16.25
C ALA A 172 0.39 -7.47 -17.58
N GLU A 173 -0.63 -8.33 -17.64
CA GLU A 173 -0.99 -9.10 -18.84
C GLU A 173 -1.70 -8.25 -19.91
N HIS A 174 -2.48 -7.22 -19.51
CA HIS A 174 -3.26 -6.38 -20.43
C HIS A 174 -3.00 -4.88 -20.20
N PRO A 175 -1.80 -4.36 -20.55
CA PRO A 175 -1.46 -2.95 -20.36
C PRO A 175 -2.24 -1.97 -21.26
N SER A 176 -3.09 -2.43 -22.18
CA SER A 176 -3.64 -1.63 -23.29
C SER A 176 -5.16 -1.60 -23.47
N ASP A 177 -5.98 -2.13 -22.56
CA ASP A 177 -7.45 -2.10 -22.76
C ASP A 177 -8.13 -0.85 -22.19
N THR A 178 -7.37 0.10 -21.63
CA THR A 178 -7.94 1.32 -21.04
C THR A 178 -8.16 2.48 -22.01
N GLU A 179 -7.77 2.37 -23.29
CA GLU A 179 -7.95 3.47 -24.27
C GLU A 179 -9.04 3.26 -25.34
N ASN A 180 -9.62 2.07 -25.51
CA ASN A 180 -10.55 1.82 -26.63
C ASN A 180 -12.03 1.58 -26.28
N ASP A 181 -12.39 1.35 -25.02
CA ASP A 181 -13.79 1.07 -24.66
C ASP A 181 -14.68 2.32 -24.50
N CYS A 182 -14.13 3.53 -24.65
CA CYS A 182 -14.92 4.77 -24.61
C CYS A 182 -15.47 5.24 -25.97
N ARG A 183 -15.29 4.49 -27.07
CA ARG A 183 -15.84 4.88 -28.39
C ARG A 183 -17.01 4.04 -28.91
N SER A 184 -17.36 2.91 -28.29
CA SER A 184 -18.44 2.05 -28.80
C SER A 184 -19.81 2.23 -28.12
N ALA A 185 -19.94 3.14 -27.15
CA ALA A 185 -21.22 3.42 -26.48
C ALA A 185 -21.94 4.71 -26.94
N ALA A 186 -21.40 5.44 -27.93
CA ALA A 186 -21.94 6.74 -28.36
C ALA A 186 -22.65 6.77 -29.72
N ASP A 187 -22.67 5.68 -30.50
CA ASP A 187 -23.35 5.63 -31.81
C ASP A 187 -24.46 4.56 -31.87
N GLY A 188 -25.34 4.59 -30.87
CA GLY A 188 -26.52 3.74 -30.78
C GLY A 188 -27.81 4.52 -30.57
N ASN A 189 -27.94 5.71 -31.15
CA ASN A 189 -29.21 6.45 -31.07
C ASN A 189 -29.48 7.28 -32.33
N GLY A 190 -29.96 6.61 -33.37
CA GLY A 190 -30.35 7.28 -34.59
C GLY A 190 -30.94 6.30 -35.59
N GLU A 191 -32.14 5.79 -35.32
CA GLU A 191 -33.15 5.50 -36.35
C GLU A 191 -34.37 4.82 -35.73
N ARG A 192 -35.46 5.58 -35.57
CA ARG A 192 -36.81 5.05 -35.73
C ARG A 192 -37.81 6.19 -35.96
N ARG A 193 -38.27 6.23 -37.22
CA ARG A 193 -39.62 6.54 -37.69
C ARG A 193 -40.06 8.01 -37.74
N ALA A 194 -39.90 8.58 -38.92
CA ALA A 194 -40.96 9.36 -39.56
C ALA A 194 -40.93 9.05 -41.06
N LEU A 195 -41.92 8.33 -41.57
CA LEU A 195 -42.34 8.31 -42.99
C LEU A 195 -43.60 7.42 -43.12
N SER A 196 -44.75 8.05 -43.31
CA SER A 196 -45.70 7.70 -44.39
C SER A 196 -46.94 8.58 -44.28
N GLY A 197 -46.97 9.59 -45.14
CA GLY A 197 -48.21 10.18 -45.64
C GLY A 197 -48.46 9.69 -47.06
N HIS A 198 -49.73 9.42 -47.34
CA HIS A 198 -50.43 9.35 -48.63
C HIS A 198 -50.19 8.21 -49.62
N ARG A 199 -51.29 7.47 -49.87
CA ARG A 199 -51.99 7.19 -51.15
C ARG A 199 -53.21 6.32 -50.79
N GLU A 200 -54.44 6.48 -51.29
CA GLU A 200 -55.09 7.23 -52.38
C GLU A 200 -56.49 7.67 -51.91
#